data_AF-A0A8S3V4M8-F1
#
_entry.id   AF-A0A8S3V4M8-F1
#
_cell.length_a   1.000
_cell.length_b   1.000
_cell.length_c   1.000
_cell.angle_alpha   90.00
_cell.angle_beta   90.00
_cell.angle_gamma   90.00
#
_symmetry.space_group_name_H-M   'P 1'
#
loop_
_entity.id
_entity.type
_entity.pdbx_description
1 polymer ?
#
loop_
_entity_poly.entity_id
_entity_poly.type
_entity_poly.pdbx_seq_one_letter_code
_entity_poly.pdbx_strand_id
1 'polypeptide(L)'
;MNNPSQQFSSSTVGTIGSVSSGISEKVDCLNHEANKTKDDQLHVLIQIFKELGIKLLDAPTRVLRSIKEANLEATEISPEFFMSFLKSYNATGMDTCQLGRLDCSIEETTFKTCSNLQLCISYCQQSKLFGQQLHGLPFCLTEDGILRTFKRDNPVFCTKSSTILTKSACLFLHHDLIDRFTITFDGLKQFDINAFAEFLPTTLSSEVFRTHNKPVARTIQLDSVPNMTWLSLVWDFIDHTVTQNVDKSVLDGSPDGRRNLDSVVEMLYPLMPWCLIPCTQSVQPFEANTIEHEEIRNRNITQDVCTNILEFFSEHIDRISENDNVEALLNKIIQIPLHVNVNGHNISLDSNARVLVLDDNVSEKIILDGVENEIVWYEFLYTAGIQTQVTPKLVLKFARSIEEEAGRKGVTKEISKKSKKLTKHILSRPNIENEGILNEISYIKFIVPCQIIDWKNKIFPQKHDLTVCYRESVPSYKADLCWTTCNIIPDKAKPYYSQDHKKQQSVVSQLGILNEPPFRSVISHVQNICDVLKVSQTRTSSRMQAFS
;
A
#
# COMPACT_ATOMS: atom_id res chain seq x y z
N MET A 1 78.44 16.59 28.70
CA MET A 1 77.42 15.59 28.32
C MET A 1 76.31 16.31 27.57
N ASN A 2 76.20 15.99 26.29
CA ASN A 2 75.11 16.05 25.31
C ASN A 2 73.97 17.11 25.34
N ASN A 3 73.90 17.77 24.18
CA ASN A 3 72.79 18.39 23.44
C ASN A 3 71.57 17.43 23.26
N PRO A 4 70.36 17.90 22.85
CA PRO A 4 70.16 18.37 21.47
C PRO A 4 69.20 19.58 21.25
N SER A 5 69.66 20.48 20.38
CA SER A 5 69.02 21.10 19.22
C SER A 5 67.50 20.90 18.96
N GLN A 6 66.77 22.00 18.73
CA GLN A 6 65.88 22.12 17.55
C GLN A 6 65.58 23.59 17.18
N GLN A 7 65.78 23.88 15.89
CA GLN A 7 65.48 25.14 15.21
C GLN A 7 63.97 25.33 15.06
N PHE A 8 63.44 26.52 15.39
CA PHE A 8 62.14 26.95 14.89
C PHE A 8 62.34 27.62 13.52
N SER A 9 61.85 26.96 12.48
CA SER A 9 61.77 27.46 11.11
C SER A 9 60.61 28.46 10.97
N SER A 10 60.90 29.57 10.33
CA SER A 10 59.98 30.59 9.83
C SER A 10 59.16 30.05 8.66
N SER A 11 57.86 29.73 8.87
CA SER A 11 56.86 29.64 7.78
C SER A 11 55.43 29.49 8.30
N THR A 12 54.84 30.52 8.93
CA THR A 12 53.37 30.53 9.18
C THR A 12 52.77 31.94 9.26
N VAL A 13 53.27 32.91 8.47
CA VAL A 13 52.64 34.24 8.31
C VAL A 13 52.11 34.48 6.89
N GLY A 14 52.27 33.53 5.96
CA GLY A 14 51.89 33.69 4.55
C GLY A 14 50.44 33.32 4.18
N THR A 15 49.68 32.63 5.06
CA THR A 15 48.44 31.96 4.63
C THR A 15 47.16 32.68 5.07
N ILE A 16 47.22 33.62 6.02
CA ILE A 16 46.03 34.36 6.48
C ILE A 16 45.78 35.60 5.59
N GLY A 17 46.83 36.20 5.02
CA GLY A 17 46.73 37.34 4.10
C GLY A 17 46.04 36.99 2.78
N SER A 18 46.39 35.85 2.15
CA SER A 18 45.84 35.47 0.83
C SER A 18 44.40 34.97 0.88
N VAL A 19 43.95 34.45 2.03
CA VAL A 19 42.54 34.06 2.23
C VAL A 19 41.67 35.32 2.41
N SER A 20 42.17 36.34 3.11
CA SER A 20 41.42 37.61 3.27
C SER A 20 41.33 38.44 1.99
N SER A 21 42.39 38.47 1.16
CA SER A 21 42.38 39.19 -0.12
C SER A 21 41.47 38.50 -1.13
N GLY A 22 41.49 37.16 -1.20
CA GLY A 22 40.61 36.39 -2.08
C GLY A 22 39.13 36.45 -1.68
N ILE A 23 38.82 36.71 -0.41
CA ILE A 23 37.44 36.98 0.06
C ILE A 23 37.04 38.41 -0.28
N SER A 24 37.92 39.41 -0.08
CA SER A 24 37.64 40.81 -0.44
C SER A 24 37.39 40.99 -1.94
N GLU A 25 38.25 40.42 -2.78
CA GLU A 25 38.10 40.47 -4.24
C GLU A 25 36.80 39.78 -4.70
N LYS A 26 36.41 38.65 -4.08
CA LYS A 26 35.12 38.02 -4.38
C LYS A 26 33.94 38.88 -3.95
N VAL A 27 34.02 39.56 -2.80
CA VAL A 27 32.97 40.47 -2.32
C VAL A 27 32.86 41.70 -3.23
N ASP A 28 33.97 42.26 -3.69
CA ASP A 28 34.00 43.41 -4.59
C ASP A 28 33.47 43.04 -5.98
N CYS A 29 33.81 41.86 -6.51
CA CYS A 29 33.25 41.32 -7.75
C CYS A 29 31.73 41.10 -7.64
N LEU A 30 31.26 40.48 -6.55
CA LEU A 30 29.82 40.26 -6.30
C LEU A 30 29.06 41.59 -6.16
N ASN A 31 29.64 42.60 -5.49
CA ASN A 31 29.04 43.92 -5.37
C ASN A 31 29.02 44.65 -6.73
N HIS A 32 30.06 44.52 -7.54
CA HIS A 32 30.10 45.09 -8.87
C HIS A 32 29.06 44.45 -9.80
N GLU A 33 28.94 43.11 -9.79
CA GLU A 33 27.92 42.38 -10.53
C GLU A 33 26.50 42.73 -10.06
N ALA A 34 26.28 42.85 -8.75
CA ALA A 34 24.99 43.26 -8.19
C ALA A 34 24.61 44.70 -8.58
N ASN A 35 25.58 45.63 -8.58
CA ASN A 35 25.34 47.01 -9.00
C ASN A 35 25.08 47.11 -10.51
N LYS A 36 25.85 46.37 -11.33
CA LYS A 36 25.61 46.26 -12.76
C LYS A 36 24.22 45.70 -13.08
N THR A 37 23.81 44.66 -12.36
CA THR A 37 22.47 44.06 -12.50
C THR A 37 21.37 45.05 -12.14
N LYS A 38 21.56 45.88 -11.10
CA LYS A 38 20.62 46.95 -10.74
C LYS A 38 20.52 48.04 -11.82
N ASP A 39 21.65 48.46 -12.38
CA ASP A 39 21.67 49.44 -13.45
C ASP A 39 20.98 48.90 -14.72
N ASP A 40 21.22 47.64 -15.06
CA ASP A 40 20.55 46.96 -16.18
C ASP A 40 19.03 46.88 -15.96
N GLN A 41 18.58 46.51 -14.75
CA GLN A 41 17.16 46.48 -14.39
C GLN A 41 16.50 47.87 -14.45
N LEU A 42 17.23 48.91 -14.00
CA LEU A 42 16.76 50.29 -14.06
C LEU A 42 16.60 50.77 -15.51
N HIS A 43 17.55 50.43 -16.39
CA HIS A 43 17.46 50.73 -17.82
C HIS A 43 16.24 50.06 -18.46
N VAL A 44 15.99 48.79 -18.16
CA VAL A 44 14.80 48.07 -18.65
C VAL A 44 13.52 48.73 -18.14
N LEU A 45 13.44 49.09 -16.86
CA LEU A 45 12.27 49.76 -16.27
C LEU A 45 11.99 51.12 -16.93
N ILE A 46 13.04 51.93 -17.14
CA ILE A 46 12.96 53.21 -17.86
C ILE A 46 12.43 53.01 -19.28
N GLN A 47 12.90 51.97 -19.97
CA GLN A 47 12.43 51.64 -21.30
C GLN A 47 10.94 51.27 -21.30
N ILE A 48 10.50 50.43 -20.35
CA ILE A 48 9.08 50.07 -20.20
C ILE A 48 8.22 51.31 -19.94
N PHE A 49 8.64 52.22 -19.07
CA PHE A 49 7.91 53.47 -18.82
C PHE A 49 7.71 54.30 -20.09
N LYS A 50 8.77 54.44 -20.90
CA LYS A 50 8.70 55.16 -22.18
C LYS A 50 7.77 54.45 -23.17
N GLU A 51 7.86 53.13 -23.28
CA GLU A 51 7.00 52.34 -24.16
C GLU A 51 5.52 52.36 -23.72
N LEU A 52 5.24 52.49 -22.43
CA LEU A 52 3.89 52.68 -21.89
C LEU A 52 3.34 54.10 -22.13
N GLY A 53 4.12 54.99 -22.73
CA GLY A 53 3.72 56.36 -23.07
C GLY A 53 4.02 57.39 -21.97
N ILE A 54 4.77 57.04 -20.92
CA ILE A 54 5.18 58.02 -19.90
C ILE A 54 6.20 58.97 -20.51
N LYS A 55 5.92 60.27 -20.42
CA LYS A 55 6.82 61.35 -20.86
C LYS A 55 7.97 61.53 -19.88
N LEU A 56 8.88 60.55 -19.84
CA LEU A 56 10.02 60.55 -18.94
C LEU A 56 11.19 61.34 -19.55
N LEU A 57 11.67 62.35 -18.83
CA LEU A 57 12.89 63.06 -19.17
C LEU A 57 14.08 62.40 -18.47
N ASP A 58 14.98 61.81 -19.26
CA ASP A 58 16.23 61.26 -18.75
C ASP A 58 17.22 62.43 -18.55
N ALA A 59 17.31 62.95 -17.33
CA ALA A 59 18.12 64.11 -17.02
C ALA A 59 18.83 63.99 -15.67
N PRO A 60 20.06 64.51 -15.53
CA PRO A 60 20.75 64.53 -14.25
C PRO A 60 19.97 65.37 -13.22
N THR A 61 20.06 65.03 -11.93
CA THR A 61 19.35 65.69 -10.81
C THR A 61 19.54 67.22 -10.75
N ARG A 62 20.64 67.76 -11.31
CA ARG A 62 20.84 69.20 -11.45
C ARG A 62 19.78 69.87 -12.35
N VAL A 63 19.35 69.20 -13.42
CA VAL A 63 18.33 69.71 -14.35
C VAL A 63 16.97 69.73 -13.67
N LEU A 64 16.63 68.68 -12.90
CA LEU A 64 15.41 68.65 -12.10
C LEU A 64 15.36 69.80 -11.10
N ARG A 65 16.49 70.11 -10.44
CA ARG A 65 16.59 71.25 -9.52
C ARG A 65 16.31 72.57 -10.23
N SER A 66 16.93 72.80 -11.40
CA SER A 66 16.71 74.00 -12.20
C SER A 66 15.28 74.13 -12.74
N ILE A 67 14.61 73.02 -13.06
CA ILE A 67 13.19 73.02 -13.48
C ILE A 67 12.28 73.40 -12.32
N LYS A 68 12.52 72.85 -11.11
CA LYS A 68 11.79 73.22 -9.89
C LYS A 68 12.00 74.70 -9.52
N GLU A 69 13.23 75.21 -9.66
CA GLU A 69 13.55 76.64 -9.45
C GLU A 69 12.88 77.57 -10.48
N ALA A 70 12.60 77.07 -11.69
CA ALA A 70 11.90 77.79 -12.75
C ALA A 70 10.35 77.76 -12.61
N ASN A 71 9.80 77.22 -11.52
CA ASN A 71 8.35 77.08 -11.28
C ASN A 71 7.60 76.25 -12.35
N LEU A 72 8.29 75.31 -12.99
CA LEU A 72 7.67 74.34 -13.90
C LEU A 72 7.26 73.07 -13.13
N GLU A 73 6.10 72.50 -13.46
CA GLU A 73 5.60 71.25 -12.87
C GLU A 73 6.41 70.05 -13.37
N ALA A 74 7.43 69.65 -12.61
CA ALA A 74 8.18 68.41 -12.83
C ALA A 74 8.13 67.52 -11.58
N THR A 75 7.43 66.40 -11.70
CA THR A 75 7.29 65.38 -10.67
C THR A 75 8.23 64.22 -10.94
N GLU A 76 8.94 63.77 -9.90
CA GLU A 76 9.67 62.51 -9.96
C GLU A 76 8.68 61.35 -10.14
N ILE A 77 9.05 60.36 -10.95
CA ILE A 77 8.22 59.16 -11.08
C ILE A 77 8.18 58.45 -9.74
N SER A 78 6.98 58.31 -9.18
CA SER A 78 6.74 57.55 -7.96
C SER A 78 5.95 56.27 -8.29
N PRO A 79 6.06 55.23 -7.45
CA PRO A 79 5.21 54.06 -7.51
C PRO A 79 3.70 54.38 -7.57
N GLU A 80 3.23 55.35 -6.79
CA GLU A 80 1.82 55.77 -6.75
C GLU A 80 1.38 56.43 -8.05
N PHE A 81 2.22 57.33 -8.60
CA PHE A 81 1.97 57.92 -9.91
C PHE A 81 1.88 56.82 -10.97
N PHE A 82 2.85 55.89 -10.98
CA PHE A 82 2.90 54.82 -11.97
C PHE A 82 1.67 53.90 -11.88
N MET A 83 1.25 53.50 -10.68
CA MET A 83 0.02 52.73 -10.48
C MET A 83 -1.22 53.49 -10.97
N SER A 84 -1.35 54.78 -10.66
CA SER A 84 -2.47 55.60 -11.13
C SER A 84 -2.49 55.74 -12.66
N PHE A 85 -1.31 55.90 -13.27
CA PHE A 85 -1.13 55.97 -14.71
C PHE A 85 -1.52 54.66 -15.38
N LEU A 86 -1.07 53.51 -14.86
CA LEU A 86 -1.43 52.20 -15.40
C LEU A 86 -2.94 51.96 -15.41
N LYS A 87 -3.70 52.47 -14.43
CA LYS A 87 -5.17 52.35 -14.41
C LYS A 87 -5.88 53.11 -15.54
N SER A 88 -5.19 54.04 -16.20
CA SER A 88 -5.72 54.78 -17.35
C SER A 88 -5.64 53.99 -18.68
N TYR A 89 -5.22 52.72 -18.67
CA TYR A 89 -5.04 51.90 -19.87
C TYR A 89 -6.27 51.82 -20.80
N ASN A 90 -7.48 52.01 -20.26
CA ASN A 90 -8.74 51.99 -21.02
C ASN A 90 -9.31 53.38 -21.31
N ALA A 91 -8.62 54.45 -20.91
CA ALA A 91 -9.10 55.82 -21.05
C ALA A 91 -8.70 56.39 -22.43
N THR A 92 -9.65 57.09 -23.06
CA THR A 92 -9.44 57.80 -24.33
C THR A 92 -8.92 59.21 -24.05
N GLY A 93 -7.61 59.36 -23.88
CA GLY A 93 -6.93 60.64 -23.67
C GLY A 93 -5.53 60.64 -24.29
N MET A 94 -4.92 61.82 -24.44
CA MET A 94 -3.55 61.92 -25.00
C MET A 94 -2.46 61.45 -24.02
N ASP A 95 -2.75 61.49 -22.72
CA ASP A 95 -1.80 61.19 -21.63
C ASP A 95 -2.24 59.94 -20.85
N THR A 96 -2.66 58.91 -21.57
CA THR A 96 -3.11 57.64 -20.98
C THR A 96 -2.14 56.50 -21.28
N CYS A 97 -2.21 55.45 -20.47
CA CYS A 97 -1.29 54.31 -20.56
C CYS A 97 -1.46 53.54 -21.87
N GLN A 98 -0.37 53.41 -22.61
CA GLN A 98 -0.30 52.73 -23.92
C GLN A 98 0.05 51.25 -23.76
N LEU A 99 -0.58 50.55 -22.80
CA LEU A 99 -0.31 49.14 -22.55
C LEU A 99 -0.72 48.23 -23.72
N GLY A 100 -1.68 48.68 -24.54
CA GLY A 100 -2.30 47.89 -25.58
C GLY A 100 -3.64 47.29 -25.12
N ARG A 101 -4.05 46.18 -25.74
CA ARG A 101 -5.25 45.44 -25.32
C ARG A 101 -4.93 44.62 -24.07
N LEU A 102 -5.91 44.50 -23.18
CA LEU A 102 -5.88 43.51 -22.10
C LEU A 102 -6.62 42.24 -22.53
N ASP A 103 -6.53 41.21 -21.69
CA ASP A 103 -7.10 39.89 -21.94
C ASP A 103 -6.45 39.20 -23.17
N CYS A 104 -5.17 39.51 -23.42
CA CYS A 104 -4.32 38.86 -24.42
C CYS A 104 -3.01 38.34 -23.78
N SER A 105 -2.22 37.62 -24.58
CA SER A 105 -0.90 37.13 -24.15
C SER A 105 -0.01 38.28 -23.68
N ILE A 106 0.77 38.06 -22.61
CA ILE A 106 1.74 39.06 -22.12
C ILE A 106 2.73 39.50 -23.21
N GLU A 107 3.04 38.64 -24.17
CA GLU A 107 3.94 38.91 -25.30
C GLU A 107 3.40 39.99 -26.24
N GLU A 108 2.07 40.16 -26.29
CA GLU A 108 1.39 41.17 -27.11
C GLU A 108 1.25 42.51 -26.38
N THR A 109 1.60 42.56 -25.09
CA THR A 109 1.53 43.76 -24.27
C THR A 109 2.87 44.47 -24.23
N THR A 110 2.88 45.73 -23.79
CA THR A 110 4.13 46.49 -23.59
C THR A 110 5.08 45.86 -22.57
N PHE A 111 4.56 45.01 -21.65
CA PHE A 111 5.43 44.29 -20.73
C PHE A 111 6.28 43.22 -21.42
N LYS A 112 5.76 42.56 -22.48
CA LYS A 112 6.39 41.50 -23.29
C LYS A 112 6.75 40.21 -22.56
N THR A 113 7.24 40.26 -21.31
CA THR A 113 7.72 39.10 -20.55
C THR A 113 7.30 39.15 -19.08
N CYS A 114 7.25 37.98 -18.44
CA CYS A 114 6.98 37.88 -16.99
C CYS A 114 8.06 38.62 -16.17
N SER A 115 9.34 38.55 -16.57
CA SER A 115 10.43 39.26 -15.89
C SER A 115 10.26 40.78 -15.91
N ASN A 116 9.83 41.36 -17.03
CA ASN A 116 9.55 42.79 -17.15
C ASN A 116 8.36 43.21 -16.27
N LEU A 117 7.31 42.37 -16.21
CA LEU A 117 6.17 42.57 -15.33
C LEU A 117 6.59 42.52 -13.85
N GLN A 118 7.44 41.55 -13.46
CA GLN A 118 7.99 41.45 -12.11
C GLN A 118 8.81 42.68 -11.72
N LEU A 119 9.57 43.29 -12.65
CA LEU A 119 10.29 44.55 -12.40
C LEU A 119 9.32 45.69 -12.10
N CYS A 120 8.25 45.82 -12.88
CA CYS A 120 7.21 46.82 -12.68
C CYS A 120 6.49 46.64 -11.32
N ILE A 121 6.15 45.39 -10.98
CA ILE A 121 5.55 45.03 -9.68
C ILE A 121 6.52 45.38 -8.55
N SER A 122 7.80 45.01 -8.67
CA SER A 122 8.83 45.28 -7.65
C SER A 122 9.04 46.78 -7.42
N TYR A 123 8.96 47.58 -8.47
CA TYR A 123 8.96 49.04 -8.35
C TYR A 123 7.72 49.55 -7.60
N CYS A 124 6.52 49.06 -7.94
CA CYS A 124 5.28 49.45 -7.28
C CYS A 124 5.22 49.05 -5.79
N GLN A 125 5.82 47.91 -5.42
CA GLN A 125 5.89 47.39 -4.06
C GLN A 125 6.68 48.28 -3.10
N GLN A 126 7.46 49.24 -3.61
CA GLN A 126 8.13 50.24 -2.77
C GLN A 126 7.11 51.19 -2.10
N SER A 127 5.89 51.28 -2.64
CA SER A 127 4.78 51.98 -2.00
C SER A 127 4.10 51.13 -0.95
N LYS A 128 3.85 51.73 0.23
CA LYS A 128 3.02 51.13 1.28
C LYS A 128 1.54 50.97 0.86
N LEU A 129 1.10 51.69 -0.17
CA LEU A 129 -0.28 51.66 -0.67
C LEU A 129 -0.51 50.59 -1.74
N PHE A 130 0.53 49.85 -2.14
CA PHE A 130 0.46 48.85 -3.22
C PHE A 130 -0.71 47.88 -3.06
N GLY A 131 -0.82 47.23 -1.90
CA GLY A 131 -1.87 46.24 -1.62
C GLY A 131 -3.29 46.78 -1.75
N GLN A 132 -3.51 48.04 -1.36
CA GLN A 132 -4.83 48.71 -1.39
C GLN A 132 -5.18 49.23 -2.79
N GLN A 133 -4.19 49.46 -3.64
CA GLN A 133 -4.37 50.00 -4.98
C GLN A 133 -4.35 48.93 -6.08
N LEU A 134 -4.28 47.64 -5.73
CA LEU A 134 -4.25 46.55 -6.70
C LEU A 134 -5.46 46.53 -7.63
N HIS A 135 -6.65 46.85 -7.11
CA HIS A 135 -7.85 46.89 -7.93
C HIS A 135 -7.69 47.84 -9.14
N GLY A 136 -7.95 47.28 -10.33
CA GLY A 136 -7.83 47.96 -11.62
C GLY A 136 -6.41 47.97 -12.21
N LEU A 137 -5.40 47.44 -11.52
CA LEU A 137 -4.05 47.34 -12.07
C LEU A 137 -3.92 46.16 -13.05
N PRO A 138 -3.27 46.35 -14.21
CA PRO A 138 -3.03 45.32 -15.20
C PRO A 138 -1.79 44.47 -14.87
N PHE A 139 -1.74 43.94 -13.65
CA PHE A 139 -0.64 43.09 -13.16
C PHE A 139 -1.07 41.64 -12.94
N CYS A 140 -2.31 41.31 -13.25
CA CYS A 140 -2.86 39.98 -13.03
C CYS A 140 -2.51 39.09 -14.22
N LEU A 141 -1.28 38.57 -14.24
CA LEU A 141 -0.89 37.50 -15.14
C LEU A 141 -1.30 36.16 -14.52
N THR A 142 -2.08 35.38 -15.25
CA THR A 142 -2.54 34.06 -14.82
C THR A 142 -1.77 32.95 -15.53
N GLU A 143 -1.92 31.71 -15.07
CA GLU A 143 -1.16 30.55 -15.58
C GLU A 143 -1.45 30.21 -17.06
N ASP A 144 -2.55 30.72 -17.64
CA ASP A 144 -2.81 30.64 -19.08
C ASP A 144 -2.01 31.65 -19.92
N GLY A 145 -1.12 32.44 -19.30
CA GLY A 145 -0.24 33.40 -19.96
C GLY A 145 -0.92 34.70 -20.37
N ILE A 146 -2.19 34.90 -19.99
CA ILE A 146 -2.98 36.06 -20.37
C ILE A 146 -2.91 37.13 -19.28
N LEU A 147 -2.61 38.38 -19.70
CA LEU A 147 -2.53 39.53 -18.80
C LEU A 147 -3.91 40.18 -18.61
N ARG A 148 -4.33 40.25 -17.34
CA ARG A 148 -5.63 40.76 -16.90
C ARG A 148 -5.48 41.87 -15.87
N THR A 149 -6.62 42.41 -15.46
CA THR A 149 -6.71 43.36 -14.34
C THR A 149 -7.18 42.68 -13.05
N PHE A 150 -6.64 43.12 -11.92
CA PHE A 150 -7.16 42.72 -10.61
C PHE A 150 -8.55 43.31 -10.36
N LYS A 151 -9.54 42.45 -10.12
CA LYS A 151 -10.94 42.83 -9.86
C LYS A 151 -11.35 42.35 -8.47
N ARG A 152 -12.03 43.20 -7.69
CA ARG A 152 -12.55 42.82 -6.37
C ARG A 152 -13.67 41.77 -6.50
N ASP A 153 -14.53 41.94 -7.50
CA ASP A 153 -15.68 41.07 -7.72
C ASP A 153 -15.31 39.72 -8.36
N ASN A 154 -14.08 39.59 -8.89
CA ASN A 154 -13.59 38.36 -9.49
C ASN A 154 -12.11 38.14 -9.11
N PRO A 155 -11.83 37.72 -7.86
CA PRO A 155 -10.48 37.53 -7.39
C PRO A 155 -9.84 36.27 -7.97
N VAL A 156 -8.51 36.30 -8.12
CA VAL A 156 -7.70 35.20 -8.67
C VAL A 156 -7.03 34.41 -7.54
N PHE A 157 -6.90 33.10 -7.70
CA PHE A 157 -6.25 32.24 -6.72
C PHE A 157 -4.73 32.45 -6.68
N CYS A 158 -4.18 32.66 -5.49
CA CYS A 158 -2.73 32.71 -5.27
C CYS A 158 -2.30 31.43 -4.53
N THR A 159 -1.71 30.47 -5.26
CA THR A 159 -1.31 29.17 -4.71
C THR A 159 -0.22 28.51 -5.55
N LYS A 160 0.66 27.74 -4.89
CA LYS A 160 1.70 26.93 -5.56
C LYS A 160 1.15 25.64 -6.18
N SER A 161 -0.10 25.30 -5.88
CA SER A 161 -0.77 24.08 -6.36
C SER A 161 -1.65 24.32 -7.58
N SER A 162 -1.39 25.35 -8.40
CA SER A 162 -2.17 25.68 -9.61
C SER A 162 -2.24 24.52 -10.63
N THR A 163 -1.21 23.68 -10.65
CA THR A 163 -1.05 22.55 -11.57
C THR A 163 -2.08 21.44 -11.39
N ILE A 164 -2.79 21.37 -10.25
CA ILE A 164 -3.81 20.34 -10.01
C ILE A 164 -5.11 20.60 -10.79
N LEU A 165 -5.33 21.82 -11.30
CA LEU A 165 -6.48 22.18 -12.14
C LEU A 165 -6.02 22.81 -13.47
N THR A 166 -5.28 22.05 -14.27
CA THR A 166 -4.67 22.53 -15.53
C THR A 166 -5.66 23.18 -16.51
N LYS A 167 -6.90 22.70 -16.55
CA LYS A 167 -7.95 23.26 -17.43
C LYS A 167 -8.57 24.57 -16.91
N SER A 168 -8.22 24.97 -15.70
CA SER A 168 -8.67 26.20 -15.05
C SER A 168 -7.52 27.19 -14.81
N ALA A 169 -6.45 27.12 -15.61
CA ALA A 169 -5.27 27.97 -15.50
C ALA A 169 -5.58 29.48 -15.45
N CYS A 170 -6.66 29.93 -16.10
CA CYS A 170 -7.11 31.33 -16.07
C CYS A 170 -7.60 31.82 -14.69
N LEU A 171 -7.81 30.92 -13.72
CA LEU A 171 -8.24 31.25 -12.35
C LEU A 171 -7.07 31.43 -11.38
N PHE A 172 -5.85 31.07 -11.80
CA PHE A 172 -4.66 31.03 -10.95
C PHE A 172 -3.65 32.10 -11.37
N LEU A 173 -3.10 32.80 -10.40
CA LEU A 173 -1.99 33.72 -10.62
C LEU A 173 -0.77 32.93 -11.10
N HIS A 174 -0.07 33.45 -12.10
CA HIS A 174 1.12 32.82 -12.66
C HIS A 174 2.15 32.49 -11.58
N HIS A 175 2.74 31.29 -11.63
CA HIS A 175 3.60 30.75 -10.57
C HIS A 175 4.76 31.67 -10.16
N ASP A 176 5.42 32.32 -11.14
CA ASP A 176 6.50 33.28 -10.89
C ASP A 176 6.09 34.53 -10.11
N LEU A 177 4.78 34.82 -10.02
CA LEU A 177 4.27 35.99 -9.32
C LEU A 177 3.79 35.68 -7.91
N ILE A 178 3.59 34.41 -7.54
CA ILE A 178 3.00 34.02 -6.24
C ILE A 178 3.74 34.67 -5.06
N ASP A 179 5.07 34.59 -5.03
CA ASP A 179 5.87 35.09 -3.92
C ASP A 179 5.93 36.64 -3.86
N ARG A 180 5.35 37.35 -4.84
CA ARG A 180 5.25 38.82 -4.86
C ARG A 180 3.96 39.34 -4.25
N PHE A 181 2.96 38.49 -4.02
CA PHE A 181 1.68 38.94 -3.51
C PHE A 181 1.31 38.25 -2.19
N THR A 182 0.46 38.91 -1.41
CA THR A 182 -0.12 38.33 -0.19
C THR A 182 -1.62 38.13 -0.42
N ILE A 183 -2.17 37.01 0.05
CA ILE A 183 -3.60 36.69 -0.06
C ILE A 183 -4.53 37.73 0.57
N THR A 184 -3.99 38.61 1.42
CA THR A 184 -4.72 39.72 2.05
C THR A 184 -5.00 40.89 1.12
N PHE A 185 -4.42 40.88 -0.09
CA PHE A 185 -4.58 41.97 -1.04
C PHE A 185 -5.88 41.87 -1.85
N ASP A 186 -6.43 43.04 -2.20
CA ASP A 186 -7.65 43.16 -2.98
C ASP A 186 -7.52 42.46 -4.35
N GLY A 187 -8.46 41.56 -4.66
CA GLY A 187 -8.48 40.83 -5.93
C GLY A 187 -7.69 39.51 -5.93
N LEU A 188 -7.17 39.09 -4.77
CA LEU A 188 -6.61 37.76 -4.57
C LEU A 188 -7.46 36.96 -3.57
N LYS A 189 -7.46 35.64 -3.74
CA LYS A 189 -8.08 34.71 -2.78
C LYS A 189 -7.21 33.49 -2.55
N GLN A 190 -7.37 32.90 -1.38
CA GLN A 190 -6.76 31.61 -1.05
C GLN A 190 -7.44 30.49 -1.84
N PHE A 191 -6.65 29.50 -2.23
CA PHE A 191 -7.15 28.28 -2.84
C PHE A 191 -7.25 27.19 -1.77
N ASP A 192 -8.48 26.83 -1.40
CA ASP A 192 -8.80 25.86 -0.36
C ASP A 192 -9.48 24.61 -0.95
N ILE A 193 -9.81 23.64 -0.09
CA ILE A 193 -10.46 22.38 -0.51
C ILE A 193 -11.84 22.64 -1.14
N ASN A 194 -12.58 23.65 -0.67
CA ASN A 194 -13.88 24.00 -1.25
C ASN A 194 -13.74 24.51 -2.68
N ALA A 195 -12.83 25.46 -2.91
CA ALA A 195 -12.51 25.95 -4.24
C ALA A 195 -12.00 24.83 -5.15
N PHE A 196 -11.13 23.96 -4.64
CA PHE A 196 -10.67 22.80 -5.40
C PHE A 196 -11.84 21.90 -5.82
N ALA A 197 -12.75 21.55 -4.91
CA ALA A 197 -13.92 20.74 -5.21
C ALA A 197 -14.90 21.41 -6.20
N GLU A 198 -15.06 22.73 -6.12
CA GLU A 198 -15.90 23.54 -7.02
C GLU A 198 -15.40 23.47 -8.47
N PHE A 199 -14.09 23.61 -8.68
CA PHE A 199 -13.49 23.63 -10.01
C PHE A 199 -13.00 22.26 -10.50
N LEU A 200 -12.99 21.23 -9.65
CA LEU A 200 -12.61 19.87 -10.02
C LEU A 200 -13.32 19.30 -11.26
N PRO A 201 -14.63 19.56 -11.53
CA PRO A 201 -15.32 19.12 -12.75
C PRO A 201 -14.68 19.56 -14.06
N THR A 202 -13.92 20.67 -14.08
CA THR A 202 -13.25 21.12 -15.30
C THR A 202 -12.12 20.19 -15.68
N THR A 203 -11.47 19.57 -14.69
CA THR A 203 -10.26 18.77 -14.84
C THR A 203 -10.56 17.27 -14.81
N LEU A 204 -11.44 16.83 -13.90
CA LEU A 204 -11.82 15.45 -13.69
C LEU A 204 -13.30 15.22 -14.03
N SER A 205 -13.59 14.22 -14.86
CA SER A 205 -14.96 13.94 -15.31
C SER A 205 -15.90 13.61 -14.14
N SER A 206 -16.91 14.45 -13.93
CA SER A 206 -17.91 14.22 -12.88
C SER A 206 -18.76 12.98 -13.15
N GLU A 207 -19.04 12.65 -14.42
CA GLU A 207 -19.85 11.47 -14.77
C GLU A 207 -19.17 10.16 -14.38
N VAL A 208 -17.84 10.14 -14.40
CA VAL A 208 -17.03 8.94 -14.13
C VAL A 208 -16.58 8.88 -12.68
N PHE A 209 -16.10 10.00 -12.13
CA PHE A 209 -15.38 10.03 -10.85
C PHE A 209 -16.17 10.62 -9.69
N ARG A 210 -17.38 11.16 -9.91
CA ARG A 210 -18.26 11.67 -8.85
C ARG A 210 -19.40 10.67 -8.59
N THR A 211 -19.07 9.56 -7.93
CA THR A 211 -19.99 8.45 -7.67
C THR A 211 -19.88 7.95 -6.24
N HIS A 212 -21.03 7.62 -5.64
CA HIS A 212 -21.11 7.04 -4.28
C HIS A 212 -21.27 5.51 -4.28
N ASN A 213 -21.62 4.91 -5.42
CA ASN A 213 -22.22 3.56 -5.46
C ASN A 213 -21.57 2.60 -6.46
N LYS A 214 -20.52 3.02 -7.18
CA LYS A 214 -19.84 2.17 -8.17
C LYS A 214 -18.32 2.34 -8.08
N PRO A 215 -17.55 1.25 -7.95
CA PRO A 215 -16.10 1.33 -8.00
C PRO A 215 -15.67 1.77 -9.41
N VAL A 216 -14.80 2.76 -9.47
CA VAL A 216 -14.15 3.16 -10.73
C VAL A 216 -12.97 2.22 -10.94
N ALA A 217 -13.00 1.44 -12.03
CA ALA A 217 -11.91 0.53 -12.37
C ALA A 217 -10.60 1.33 -12.51
N ARG A 218 -9.51 0.82 -11.94
CA ARG A 218 -8.15 1.37 -12.08
C ARG A 218 -7.62 1.18 -13.51
N THR A 219 -8.26 1.79 -14.49
CA THR A 219 -7.65 1.99 -15.80
C THR A 219 -6.99 3.36 -15.74
N ILE A 220 -5.96 3.49 -14.91
CA ILE A 220 -5.09 4.68 -14.91
C ILE A 220 -4.33 4.61 -16.24
N GLN A 221 -4.90 5.22 -17.28
CA GLN A 221 -4.18 5.44 -18.52
C GLN A 221 -3.03 6.40 -18.19
N LEU A 222 -1.79 6.01 -18.48
CA LEU A 222 -0.61 6.80 -18.09
C LEU A 222 -0.63 8.25 -18.62
N ASP A 223 -1.34 8.49 -19.72
CA ASP A 223 -1.25 9.75 -20.45
C ASP A 223 -2.37 10.75 -20.11
N SER A 224 -3.33 10.41 -19.23
CA SER A 224 -4.45 11.32 -18.90
C SER A 224 -4.79 11.35 -17.41
N VAL A 225 -5.31 12.50 -16.94
CA VAL A 225 -5.76 12.68 -15.56
C VAL A 225 -7.03 11.84 -15.32
N PRO A 226 -7.14 11.11 -14.19
CA PRO A 226 -6.20 11.05 -13.07
C PRO A 226 -5.06 10.04 -13.29
N ASN A 227 -3.81 10.53 -13.28
CA ASN A 227 -2.59 9.72 -13.26
C ASN A 227 -1.87 9.85 -11.91
N MET A 228 -0.84 9.03 -11.67
CA MET A 228 -0.14 8.99 -10.37
C MET A 228 0.53 10.31 -10.00
N THR A 229 1.11 11.02 -10.98
CA THR A 229 1.74 12.33 -10.73
C THR A 229 0.70 13.36 -10.30
N TRP A 230 -0.44 13.43 -10.98
CA TRP A 230 -1.52 14.34 -10.63
C TRP A 230 -2.12 14.00 -9.25
N LEU A 231 -2.32 12.71 -8.96
CA LEU A 231 -2.81 12.27 -7.65
C LEU A 231 -1.84 12.66 -6.53
N SER A 232 -0.53 12.49 -6.73
CA SER A 232 0.48 12.95 -5.75
C SER A 232 0.33 14.43 -5.46
N LEU A 233 0.25 15.29 -6.49
CA LEU A 233 0.11 16.73 -6.32
C LEU A 233 -1.19 17.13 -5.61
N VAL A 234 -2.29 16.42 -5.87
CA VAL A 234 -3.58 16.62 -5.18
C VAL A 234 -3.45 16.27 -3.70
N TRP A 235 -2.80 15.14 -3.38
CA TRP A 235 -2.59 14.73 -1.99
C TRP A 235 -1.64 15.65 -1.25
N ASP A 236 -0.58 16.13 -1.89
CA ASP A 236 0.33 17.13 -1.33
C ASP A 236 -0.42 18.44 -1.01
N PHE A 237 -1.33 18.87 -1.90
CA PHE A 237 -2.19 20.04 -1.66
C PHE A 237 -3.15 19.83 -0.47
N ILE A 238 -3.81 18.67 -0.40
CA ILE A 238 -4.73 18.33 0.70
C ILE A 238 -3.97 18.31 2.03
N ASP A 239 -2.84 17.60 2.08
CA ASP A 239 -2.00 17.49 3.28
C ASP A 239 -1.52 18.86 3.75
N HIS A 240 -1.04 19.70 2.83
CA HIS A 240 -0.61 21.06 3.16
C HIS A 240 -1.76 21.91 3.71
N THR A 241 -2.95 21.82 3.09
CA THR A 241 -4.13 22.59 3.51
C THR A 241 -4.62 22.16 4.89
N VAL A 242 -4.68 20.85 5.15
CA VAL A 242 -5.08 20.32 6.45
C VAL A 242 -4.05 20.70 7.53
N THR A 243 -2.76 20.53 7.25
CA THR A 243 -1.68 20.84 8.20
C THR A 243 -1.59 22.33 8.56
N GLN A 244 -2.01 23.24 7.67
CA GLN A 244 -2.06 24.67 7.97
C GLN A 244 -3.26 25.08 8.85
N ASN A 245 -4.37 24.34 8.78
CA ASN A 245 -5.63 24.70 9.44
C ASN A 245 -5.90 23.90 10.73
N VAL A 246 -5.10 22.87 11.02
CA VAL A 246 -5.15 22.08 12.25
C VAL A 246 -3.94 22.38 13.14
N ASP A 247 -4.15 22.57 14.44
CA ASP A 247 -3.07 22.87 15.39
C ASP A 247 -2.10 21.67 15.53
N LYS A 248 -0.79 21.95 15.52
CA LYS A 248 0.29 20.93 15.53
C LYS A 248 0.49 20.26 16.89
N SER A 249 -0.15 20.74 17.94
CA SER A 249 -0.07 20.24 19.31
C SER A 249 -0.73 18.86 19.54
N VAL A 250 -1.08 18.13 18.47
CA VAL A 250 -2.09 17.06 18.47
C VAL A 250 -1.56 15.71 17.94
N LEU A 251 -0.28 15.61 17.59
CA LEU A 251 0.32 14.32 17.20
C LEU A 251 0.68 13.42 18.41
N ASP A 252 0.31 13.81 19.63
CA ASP A 252 0.67 13.15 20.90
C ASP A 252 -0.47 12.39 21.60
N GLY A 253 -1.66 12.30 21.00
CA GLY A 253 -2.74 11.42 21.49
C GLY A 253 -3.55 11.96 22.67
N SER A 254 -3.56 13.28 22.89
CA SER A 254 -4.40 13.95 23.90
C SER A 254 -5.92 13.82 23.61
N PRO A 255 -6.80 13.78 24.63
CA PRO A 255 -8.26 13.74 24.50
C PRO A 255 -8.90 14.91 23.72
N ASP A 256 -8.17 16.00 23.46
CA ASP A 256 -8.62 17.07 22.56
C ASP A 256 -8.54 16.69 21.05
N GLY A 257 -7.91 15.56 20.70
CA GLY A 257 -7.74 15.09 19.32
C GLY A 257 -9.04 14.68 18.61
N ARG A 258 -10.09 14.26 19.35
CA ARG A 258 -11.39 13.89 18.73
C ARG A 258 -12.10 15.07 18.05
N ARG A 259 -12.05 16.27 18.65
CA ARG A 259 -12.67 17.48 18.07
C ARG A 259 -11.97 17.92 16.78
N ASN A 260 -10.68 17.62 16.64
CA ASN A 260 -9.90 17.96 15.44
C ASN A 260 -10.07 16.93 14.31
N LEU A 261 -10.38 15.65 14.60
CA LEU A 261 -10.72 14.68 13.55
C LEU A 261 -12.03 15.04 12.85
N ASP A 262 -13.05 15.44 13.61
CA ASP A 262 -14.32 15.92 13.05
C ASP A 262 -14.10 17.15 12.14
N SER A 263 -13.21 18.08 12.55
CA SER A 263 -12.81 19.24 11.73
C SER A 263 -12.12 18.85 10.42
N VAL A 264 -11.24 17.83 10.44
CA VAL A 264 -10.62 17.31 9.20
C VAL A 264 -11.66 16.68 8.28
N VAL A 265 -12.58 15.89 8.83
CA VAL A 265 -13.67 15.28 8.06
C VAL A 265 -14.58 16.35 7.46
N GLU A 266 -14.91 17.40 8.20
CA GLU A 266 -15.67 18.56 7.70
C GLU A 266 -14.94 19.27 6.56
N MET A 267 -13.62 19.49 6.67
CA MET A 267 -12.80 20.08 5.61
C MET A 267 -12.79 19.22 4.33
N LEU A 268 -12.79 17.89 4.47
CA LEU A 268 -12.77 16.95 3.34
C LEU A 268 -14.16 16.67 2.76
N TYR A 269 -15.23 17.08 3.44
CA TYR A 269 -16.62 16.85 3.01
C TYR A 269 -16.90 17.22 1.54
N PRO A 270 -16.42 18.36 0.99
CA PRO A 270 -16.62 18.72 -0.42
C PRO A 270 -16.04 17.70 -1.41
N LEU A 271 -15.01 16.96 -1.00
CA LEU A 271 -14.31 15.96 -1.82
C LEU A 271 -14.87 14.54 -1.65
N MET A 272 -15.67 14.27 -0.61
CA MET A 272 -16.25 12.95 -0.36
C MET A 272 -17.05 12.35 -1.53
N PRO A 273 -17.77 13.13 -2.36
CA PRO A 273 -18.44 12.59 -3.54
C PRO A 273 -17.51 12.14 -4.66
N TRP A 274 -16.23 12.51 -4.58
CA TRP A 274 -15.23 12.21 -5.60
C TRP A 274 -14.42 10.97 -5.22
N CYS A 275 -14.12 10.13 -6.21
CA CYS A 275 -13.22 8.98 -6.06
C CYS A 275 -11.74 9.37 -5.90
N LEU A 276 -11.46 10.44 -5.15
CA LEU A 276 -10.14 10.93 -4.79
C LEU A 276 -9.77 10.52 -3.36
N ILE A 277 -10.77 10.46 -2.48
CA ILE A 277 -10.59 10.00 -1.11
C ILE A 277 -10.77 8.48 -1.08
N PRO A 278 -9.85 7.71 -0.49
CA PRO A 278 -9.96 6.27 -0.42
C PRO A 278 -11.15 5.94 0.49
N CYS A 279 -12.17 5.29 -0.07
CA CYS A 279 -13.36 4.89 0.67
C CYS A 279 -13.39 3.36 0.82
N THR A 280 -13.93 2.86 1.92
CA THR A 280 -14.18 1.44 2.16
C THR A 280 -15.66 1.11 1.88
N GLN A 281 -15.93 0.05 1.12
CA GLN A 281 -17.31 -0.35 0.76
C GLN A 281 -17.98 -1.11 1.92
N SER A 282 -19.19 -0.68 2.30
CA SER A 282 -20.06 -1.31 3.32
C SER A 282 -21.15 -2.15 2.62
N VAL A 283 -21.30 -3.44 2.97
CA VAL A 283 -22.37 -4.34 2.50
C VAL A 283 -23.26 -4.72 3.69
N GLN A 284 -24.51 -4.25 3.72
CA GLN A 284 -25.42 -4.61 4.83
C GLN A 284 -25.93 -6.06 4.72
N PRO A 285 -26.10 -6.80 5.85
CA PRO A 285 -26.59 -8.19 5.84
C PRO A 285 -28.12 -8.29 5.97
N PHE A 286 -28.72 -9.18 5.19
CA PHE A 286 -30.13 -9.61 5.25
C PHE A 286 -30.33 -10.58 6.43
N GLU A 287 -31.40 -10.40 7.21
CA GLU A 287 -31.70 -11.15 8.43
C GLU A 287 -32.08 -12.63 8.17
N ALA A 288 -31.48 -13.56 8.91
CA ALA A 288 -32.05 -14.88 9.21
C ALA A 288 -31.48 -15.46 10.52
N ASN A 289 -32.37 -16.04 11.32
CA ASN A 289 -32.25 -16.40 12.73
C ASN A 289 -31.34 -17.60 13.09
N THR A 290 -31.00 -17.64 14.39
CA THR A 290 -30.78 -18.80 15.29
C THR A 290 -29.42 -19.52 15.32
N ILE A 291 -28.53 -18.98 16.16
CA ILE A 291 -27.88 -19.57 17.37
C ILE A 291 -27.55 -21.08 17.33
N GLU A 292 -26.28 -21.39 17.03
CA GLU A 292 -25.45 -22.40 17.72
C GLU A 292 -23.93 -22.14 17.53
N HIS A 293 -23.54 -20.87 17.30
CA HIS A 293 -22.18 -20.47 16.86
C HIS A 293 -21.52 -19.42 17.77
N GLU A 294 -21.87 -19.30 19.05
CA GLU A 294 -21.40 -18.17 19.86
C GLU A 294 -19.96 -18.25 20.38
N GLU A 295 -19.35 -19.44 20.53
CA GLU A 295 -17.98 -19.54 21.10
C GLU A 295 -16.84 -19.58 20.07
N ILE A 296 -17.12 -19.88 18.80
CA ILE A 296 -16.09 -19.85 17.73
C ILE A 296 -15.99 -18.47 17.06
N ARG A 297 -17.02 -17.62 17.23
CA ARG A 297 -17.15 -16.32 16.54
C ARG A 297 -16.32 -15.17 17.13
N ASN A 298 -15.55 -15.40 18.19
CA ASN A 298 -14.86 -14.34 18.95
C ASN A 298 -13.35 -14.61 19.15
N ARG A 299 -12.61 -15.01 18.10
CA ARG A 299 -11.16 -14.80 18.11
C ARG A 299 -10.88 -13.37 17.66
N ASN A 300 -10.79 -12.48 18.63
CA ASN A 300 -10.57 -11.06 18.39
C ASN A 300 -9.06 -10.81 18.28
N ILE A 301 -8.61 -10.48 17.08
CA ILE A 301 -7.25 -10.02 16.79
C ILE A 301 -7.14 -8.59 17.34
N THR A 302 -6.21 -8.36 18.29
CA THR A 302 -6.02 -7.05 18.93
C THR A 302 -5.21 -6.11 18.02
N GLN A 303 -5.23 -4.81 18.33
CA GLN A 303 -4.44 -3.80 17.60
C GLN A 303 -2.95 -4.15 17.57
N ASP A 304 -2.40 -4.53 18.73
CA ASP A 304 -0.99 -4.86 18.88
C ASP A 304 -0.59 -6.05 17.99
N VAL A 305 -1.49 -7.02 17.88
CA VAL A 305 -1.36 -8.22 17.06
C VAL A 305 -1.36 -7.83 15.57
N CYS A 306 -2.21 -6.90 15.13
CA CYS A 306 -2.17 -6.34 13.77
C CYS A 306 -0.90 -5.52 13.47
N THR A 307 -0.43 -4.72 14.43
CA THR A 307 0.80 -3.93 14.28
C THR A 307 2.01 -4.86 14.16
N ASN A 308 2.11 -5.87 15.03
CA ASN A 308 3.18 -6.86 14.99
C ASN A 308 3.21 -7.63 13.66
N ILE A 309 2.04 -7.94 13.08
CA ILE A 309 1.92 -8.55 11.74
C ILE A 309 2.53 -7.64 10.65
N LEU A 310 2.21 -6.35 10.68
CA LEU A 310 2.64 -5.40 9.65
C LEU A 310 4.12 -5.06 9.77
N GLU A 311 4.60 -4.85 10.99
CA GLU A 311 6.01 -4.64 11.31
C GLU A 311 6.84 -5.84 10.86
N PHE A 312 6.38 -7.05 11.17
CA PHE A 312 7.01 -8.30 10.76
C PHE A 312 7.14 -8.42 9.23
N PHE A 313 6.08 -8.12 8.47
CA PHE A 313 6.16 -8.13 7.01
C PHE A 313 7.15 -7.08 6.52
N SER A 314 7.12 -5.88 7.09
CA SER A 314 8.05 -4.81 6.69
C SER A 314 9.51 -5.18 6.94
N GLU A 315 9.79 -5.90 8.04
CA GLU A 315 11.15 -6.29 8.44
C GLU A 315 11.70 -7.48 7.65
N HIS A 316 10.83 -8.29 7.05
CA HIS A 316 11.21 -9.54 6.39
C HIS A 316 10.89 -9.61 4.90
N ILE A 317 10.28 -8.57 4.31
CA ILE A 317 9.92 -8.53 2.89
C ILE A 317 11.14 -8.73 1.97
N ASP A 318 12.29 -8.21 2.37
CA ASP A 318 13.53 -8.33 1.62
C ASP A 318 14.03 -9.79 1.62
N ARG A 319 13.99 -10.48 2.77
CA ARG A 319 14.33 -11.92 2.86
C ARG A 319 13.35 -12.82 2.13
N ILE A 320 12.08 -12.44 2.09
CA ILE A 320 11.04 -13.14 1.33
C ILE A 320 11.33 -13.04 -0.17
N SER A 321 11.85 -11.90 -0.62
CA SER A 321 12.19 -11.67 -2.03
C SER A 321 13.42 -12.47 -2.50
N GLU A 322 14.28 -12.90 -1.57
CA GLU A 322 15.49 -13.66 -1.83
C GLU A 322 15.28 -15.19 -1.81
N ASN A 323 14.08 -15.67 -1.48
CA ASN A 323 13.81 -17.11 -1.36
C ASN A 323 13.58 -17.78 -2.74
N ASP A 324 14.23 -18.91 -3.04
CA ASP A 324 14.05 -19.60 -4.34
C ASP A 324 12.59 -19.97 -4.70
N ASN A 325 11.67 -19.92 -3.73
CA ASN A 325 10.26 -20.25 -3.88
C ASN A 325 9.30 -19.08 -3.60
N VAL A 326 9.76 -17.82 -3.72
CA VAL A 326 8.97 -16.59 -3.44
C VAL A 326 7.57 -16.65 -4.02
N GLU A 327 7.46 -17.04 -5.29
CA GLU A 327 6.21 -16.98 -6.04
C GLU A 327 5.14 -17.93 -5.47
N ALA A 328 5.54 -19.11 -5.00
CA ALA A 328 4.63 -20.05 -4.34
C ALA A 328 4.22 -19.57 -2.94
N LEU A 329 5.10 -18.83 -2.26
CA LEU A 329 4.88 -18.29 -0.92
C LEU A 329 3.97 -17.06 -0.96
N LEU A 330 4.21 -16.14 -1.89
CA LEU A 330 3.34 -14.99 -2.18
C LEU A 330 1.96 -15.45 -2.62
N ASN A 331 1.85 -16.44 -3.50
CA ASN A 331 0.56 -16.98 -3.91
C ASN A 331 -0.24 -17.61 -2.75
N LYS A 332 0.43 -18.16 -1.73
CA LYS A 332 -0.23 -18.65 -0.51
C LYS A 332 -0.66 -17.50 0.41
N ILE A 333 0.16 -16.44 0.52
CA ILE A 333 -0.15 -15.25 1.32
C ILE A 333 -1.33 -14.49 0.74
N ILE A 334 -1.35 -14.29 -0.58
CA ILE A 334 -2.43 -13.62 -1.31
C ILE A 334 -3.76 -14.39 -1.16
N GLN A 335 -3.71 -15.70 -0.91
CA GLN A 335 -4.90 -16.52 -0.71
C GLN A 335 -5.45 -16.48 0.73
N ILE A 336 -4.75 -15.88 1.69
CA ILE A 336 -5.25 -15.65 3.06
C ILE A 336 -6.32 -14.56 3.02
N PRO A 337 -7.61 -14.86 3.30
CA PRO A 337 -8.66 -13.85 3.23
C PRO A 337 -8.69 -13.06 4.52
N LEU A 338 -7.95 -11.96 4.53
CA LEU A 338 -8.17 -10.92 5.51
C LEU A 338 -9.47 -10.20 5.10
N HIS A 339 -10.60 -10.61 5.68
CA HIS A 339 -11.90 -10.00 5.38
C HIS A 339 -12.03 -8.66 6.08
N VAL A 340 -12.32 -7.60 5.34
CA VAL A 340 -12.69 -6.30 5.91
C VAL A 340 -14.15 -6.39 6.41
N ASN A 341 -14.44 -5.92 7.63
CA ASN A 341 -15.81 -5.92 8.19
C ASN A 341 -16.77 -5.12 7.30
N VAL A 342 -17.97 -5.68 7.14
CA VAL A 342 -19.03 -5.38 6.21
C VAL A 342 -19.71 -4.00 6.34
N ASN A 343 -19.29 -3.11 7.26
CA ASN A 343 -20.03 -1.87 7.52
C ASN A 343 -19.25 -0.54 7.45
N GLY A 344 -18.01 -0.52 6.94
CA GLY A 344 -17.31 0.73 6.62
C GLY A 344 -17.11 1.74 7.76
N HIS A 345 -17.24 1.34 9.03
CA HIS A 345 -16.87 2.17 10.18
C HIS A 345 -15.46 1.82 10.67
N ASN A 346 -14.65 2.84 10.99
CA ASN A 346 -13.46 2.67 11.80
C ASN A 346 -13.87 2.19 13.20
N ILE A 347 -13.44 0.99 13.58
CA ILE A 347 -13.54 0.54 14.95
C ILE A 347 -12.35 1.14 15.70
N SER A 348 -12.60 2.09 16.61
CA SER A 348 -11.64 2.43 17.65
C SER A 348 -11.42 1.19 18.53
N LEU A 349 -10.20 0.66 18.53
CA LEU A 349 -9.81 -0.54 19.27
C LEU A 349 -9.80 -0.31 20.79
N ASP A 350 -9.91 0.94 21.22
CA ASP A 350 -10.05 1.33 22.64
C ASP A 350 -11.40 0.94 23.25
N SER A 351 -12.40 0.59 22.42
CA SER A 351 -13.77 0.32 22.92
C SER A 351 -14.47 -0.89 22.29
N ASN A 352 -13.85 -1.58 21.33
CA ASN A 352 -14.42 -2.79 20.73
C ASN A 352 -13.38 -3.90 20.73
N ALA A 353 -13.42 -4.73 21.77
CA ALA A 353 -12.62 -5.93 21.92
C ALA A 353 -13.01 -7.04 20.92
N ARG A 354 -13.62 -6.74 19.76
CA ARG A 354 -14.12 -7.72 18.77
C ARG A 354 -13.77 -7.34 17.34
N VAL A 355 -12.61 -7.77 16.83
CA VAL A 355 -12.17 -7.55 15.43
C VAL A 355 -11.50 -8.82 14.86
N LEU A 356 -11.91 -9.16 13.62
CA LEU A 356 -11.39 -10.16 12.67
C LEU A 356 -11.26 -11.62 13.13
N VAL A 357 -12.27 -12.43 12.79
CA VAL A 357 -12.15 -13.89 12.69
C VAL A 357 -12.06 -14.23 11.20
N LEU A 358 -11.06 -15.03 10.82
CA LEU A 358 -11.04 -15.65 9.49
C LEU A 358 -12.31 -16.47 9.30
N ASP A 359 -12.97 -16.33 8.15
CA ASP A 359 -14.10 -17.17 7.80
C ASP A 359 -13.73 -18.65 8.02
N ASP A 360 -14.56 -19.39 8.78
CA ASP A 360 -14.34 -20.79 9.13
C ASP A 360 -14.07 -21.64 7.87
N ASN A 361 -14.68 -21.30 6.73
CA ASN A 361 -14.48 -22.01 5.47
C ASN A 361 -13.11 -21.78 4.84
N VAL A 362 -12.39 -20.72 5.23
CA VAL A 362 -11.10 -20.38 4.63
C VAL A 362 -9.92 -20.71 5.53
N SER A 363 -10.09 -20.58 6.85
CA SER A 363 -9.20 -21.28 7.79
C SER A 363 -9.12 -22.78 7.46
N GLU A 364 -10.22 -23.38 7.03
CA GLU A 364 -10.26 -24.78 6.57
C GLU A 364 -9.60 -25.06 5.20
N LYS A 365 -9.34 -24.04 4.37
CA LYS A 365 -8.74 -24.23 3.04
C LYS A 365 -7.24 -23.96 3.02
N ILE A 366 -6.74 -23.19 3.97
CA ILE A 366 -5.34 -22.76 4.02
C ILE A 366 -4.60 -23.60 5.05
N ILE A 367 -4.10 -24.76 4.59
CA ILE A 367 -3.18 -25.59 5.37
C ILE A 367 -1.77 -25.33 4.86
N LEU A 368 -0.98 -24.58 5.64
CA LEU A 368 0.42 -24.29 5.34
C LEU A 368 1.32 -25.44 5.80
N ASP A 369 1.33 -26.52 5.02
CA ASP A 369 2.25 -27.63 5.22
C ASP A 369 3.61 -27.26 4.57
N GLY A 370 4.68 -27.18 5.37
CA GLY A 370 6.05 -26.94 4.90
C GLY A 370 6.72 -25.61 5.27
N VAL A 371 6.11 -24.76 6.10
CA VAL A 371 6.74 -23.53 6.64
C VAL A 371 7.48 -23.83 7.96
N GLU A 372 8.04 -25.04 8.08
CA GLU A 372 8.38 -25.66 9.36
C GLU A 372 9.61 -25.07 10.08
N ASN A 373 10.25 -23.99 9.62
CA ASN A 373 11.53 -23.58 10.22
C ASN A 373 11.81 -22.09 10.38
N GLU A 374 10.82 -21.23 10.20
CA GLU A 374 10.96 -19.83 10.56
C GLU A 374 9.94 -19.51 11.64
N ILE A 375 10.39 -19.51 12.90
CA ILE A 375 9.66 -19.07 14.12
C ILE A 375 8.82 -17.82 13.83
N VAL A 376 9.46 -16.97 13.03
CA VAL A 376 9.03 -15.76 12.39
C VAL A 376 7.63 -15.95 11.74
N TRP A 377 7.44 -16.89 10.80
CA TRP A 377 6.12 -17.09 10.15
C TRP A 377 5.04 -17.68 11.04
N TYR A 378 5.44 -18.52 12.00
CA TYR A 378 4.48 -19.16 12.90
C TYR A 378 3.74 -18.11 13.74
N GLU A 379 4.48 -17.13 14.26
CA GLU A 379 3.94 -16.06 15.09
C GLU A 379 3.02 -15.15 14.28
N PHE A 380 3.43 -14.74 13.08
CA PHE A 380 2.60 -13.95 12.16
C PHE A 380 1.27 -14.66 11.80
N LEU A 381 1.31 -15.93 11.38
CA LEU A 381 0.13 -16.67 10.91
C LEU A 381 -0.85 -16.98 12.07
N TYR A 382 -0.32 -17.23 13.26
CA TYR A 382 -1.11 -17.38 14.49
C TYR A 382 -1.85 -16.09 14.84
N THR A 383 -1.13 -14.98 14.78
CA THR A 383 -1.59 -13.62 15.08
C THR A 383 -2.64 -13.17 14.06
N ALA A 384 -2.53 -13.59 12.80
CA ALA A 384 -3.48 -13.33 11.71
C ALA A 384 -4.77 -14.16 11.76
N GLY A 385 -4.98 -14.95 12.82
CA GLY A 385 -6.20 -15.74 13.03
C GLY A 385 -6.27 -17.04 12.25
N ILE A 386 -5.21 -17.42 11.50
CA ILE A 386 -5.15 -18.69 10.77
C ILE A 386 -5.17 -19.83 11.77
N GLN A 387 -5.93 -20.88 11.48
CA GLN A 387 -5.88 -22.13 12.24
C GLN A 387 -4.47 -22.73 12.12
N THR A 388 -3.56 -22.29 13.00
CA THR A 388 -2.20 -22.83 13.12
C THR A 388 -2.19 -24.20 13.78
N GLN A 389 -3.27 -24.52 14.48
CA GLN A 389 -3.57 -25.87 14.93
C GLN A 389 -4.50 -26.51 13.92
N VAL A 390 -4.00 -27.56 13.27
CA VAL A 390 -4.82 -28.40 12.40
C VAL A 390 -6.02 -28.88 13.25
N THR A 391 -7.25 -28.63 12.85
CA THR A 391 -8.44 -29.06 13.63
C THR A 391 -8.83 -30.50 13.28
N PRO A 392 -9.59 -31.21 14.14
CA PRO A 392 -10.11 -32.53 13.81
C PRO A 392 -10.89 -32.60 12.49
N LYS A 393 -11.75 -31.61 12.24
CA LYS A 393 -12.54 -31.51 11.00
C LYS A 393 -11.66 -31.44 9.76
N LEU A 394 -10.58 -30.67 9.83
CA LEU A 394 -9.60 -30.54 8.74
C LEU A 394 -8.89 -31.85 8.42
N VAL A 395 -8.48 -32.59 9.46
CA VAL A 395 -7.86 -33.91 9.28
C VAL A 395 -8.82 -34.87 8.58
N LEU A 396 -10.11 -34.89 8.98
CA LEU A 396 -11.12 -35.74 8.34
C LEU A 396 -11.35 -35.36 6.87
N LYS A 397 -11.45 -34.06 6.57
CA LYS A 397 -11.60 -33.55 5.21
C LYS A 397 -10.41 -33.92 4.32
N PHE A 398 -9.19 -33.77 4.85
CA PHE A 398 -7.98 -34.15 4.14
C PHE A 398 -7.89 -35.67 3.92
N ALA A 399 -8.29 -36.48 4.90
CA ALA A 399 -8.38 -37.93 4.74
C ALA A 399 -9.36 -38.32 3.62
N ARG A 400 -10.56 -37.73 3.57
CA ARG A 400 -11.55 -37.95 2.50
C ARG A 400 -11.02 -37.53 1.13
N SER A 401 -10.30 -36.42 1.06
CA SER A 401 -9.67 -35.98 -0.19
C SER A 401 -8.64 -36.99 -0.71
N ILE A 402 -7.87 -37.65 0.18
CA ILE A 402 -6.92 -38.70 -0.23
C ILE A 402 -7.67 -39.92 -0.76
N GLU A 403 -8.73 -40.36 -0.08
CA GLU A 403 -9.57 -41.48 -0.50
C GLU A 403 -10.16 -41.25 -1.90
N GLU A 404 -10.76 -40.08 -2.13
CA GLU A 404 -11.32 -39.72 -3.43
C GLU A 404 -10.25 -39.59 -4.53
N GLU A 405 -9.11 -38.97 -4.22
CA GLU A 405 -8.03 -38.78 -5.20
C GLU A 405 -7.41 -40.12 -5.60
N ALA A 406 -7.23 -41.03 -4.63
CA ALA A 406 -6.77 -42.38 -4.89
C ALA A 406 -7.77 -43.20 -5.70
N GLY A 407 -9.08 -43.06 -5.44
CA GLY A 407 -10.13 -43.69 -6.24
C GLY A 407 -10.15 -43.22 -7.69
N ARG A 408 -9.81 -41.94 -7.95
CA ARG A 408 -9.79 -41.35 -9.30
C ARG A 408 -8.52 -41.64 -10.08
N LYS A 409 -7.34 -41.53 -9.45
CA LYS A 409 -6.04 -41.53 -10.13
C LYS A 409 -5.18 -42.78 -9.84
N GLY A 410 -5.64 -43.67 -8.97
CA GLY A 410 -4.79 -44.71 -8.38
C GLY A 410 -3.76 -44.14 -7.41
N VAL A 411 -2.95 -45.01 -6.81
CA VAL A 411 -1.95 -44.58 -5.80
C VAL A 411 -0.71 -44.01 -6.48
N THR A 412 -0.60 -42.69 -6.53
CA THR A 412 0.59 -41.97 -7.01
C THR A 412 1.64 -41.80 -5.91
N LYS A 413 2.85 -41.38 -6.28
CA LYS A 413 3.91 -40.99 -5.33
C LYS A 413 3.43 -39.85 -4.40
N GLU A 414 2.61 -38.93 -4.92
CA GLU A 414 2.07 -37.83 -4.15
C GLU A 414 1.04 -38.29 -3.12
N ILE A 415 0.09 -39.14 -3.50
CA ILE A 415 -0.89 -39.74 -2.58
C ILE A 415 -0.17 -40.51 -1.47
N SER A 416 0.89 -41.25 -1.82
CA SER A 416 1.73 -41.95 -0.85
C SER A 416 2.40 -41.00 0.14
N LYS A 417 2.84 -39.81 -0.32
CA LYS A 417 3.43 -38.78 0.55
C LYS A 417 2.38 -38.14 1.46
N LYS A 418 1.21 -37.78 0.90
CA LYS A 418 0.07 -37.20 1.65
C LYS A 418 -0.42 -38.15 2.75
N SER A 419 -0.65 -39.41 2.40
CA SER A 419 -1.08 -40.47 3.32
C SER A 419 -0.10 -40.64 4.49
N LYS A 420 1.20 -40.80 4.20
CA LYS A 420 2.26 -40.93 5.22
C LYS A 420 2.34 -39.71 6.16
N LYS A 421 2.26 -38.50 5.59
CA LYS A 421 2.27 -37.26 6.38
C LYS A 421 1.06 -37.18 7.31
N LEU A 422 -0.14 -37.44 6.79
CA LEU A 422 -1.37 -37.40 7.59
C LEU A 422 -1.34 -38.40 8.73
N THR A 423 -0.94 -39.65 8.44
CA THR A 423 -0.75 -40.69 9.45
C THR A 423 0.23 -40.25 10.55
N LYS A 424 1.40 -39.71 10.18
CA LYS A 424 2.38 -39.20 11.16
C LYS A 424 1.79 -38.08 12.03
N HIS A 425 1.07 -37.15 11.41
CA HIS A 425 0.45 -36.02 12.10
C HIS A 425 -0.59 -36.48 13.13
N ILE A 426 -1.52 -37.38 12.76
CA ILE A 426 -2.54 -37.92 13.66
C ILE A 426 -1.89 -38.60 14.88
N LEU A 427 -0.83 -39.38 14.66
CA LEU A 427 -0.17 -40.15 15.71
C LEU A 427 0.74 -39.30 16.61
N SER A 428 1.16 -38.13 16.15
CA SER A 428 2.02 -37.22 16.92
C SER A 428 1.22 -36.19 17.73
N ARG A 429 -0.12 -36.24 17.67
CA ARG A 429 -0.99 -35.31 18.40
C ARG A 429 -1.10 -35.63 19.88
N PRO A 430 -0.92 -34.64 20.78
CA PRO A 430 -0.90 -34.88 22.21
C PRO A 430 -2.25 -35.28 22.81
N ASN A 431 -3.39 -34.78 22.31
CA ASN A 431 -4.73 -34.99 22.91
C ASN A 431 -5.72 -35.78 22.04
N ILE A 432 -5.21 -36.55 21.07
CA ILE A 432 -6.03 -37.19 20.03
C ILE A 432 -7.14 -38.13 20.56
N GLU A 433 -6.96 -38.72 21.74
CA GLU A 433 -7.92 -39.68 22.35
C GLU A 433 -9.21 -39.03 22.87
N ASN A 434 -9.19 -37.72 23.12
CA ASN A 434 -10.31 -36.96 23.68
C ASN A 434 -11.02 -36.08 22.64
N GLU A 435 -10.46 -35.97 21.43
CA GLU A 435 -10.97 -35.10 20.35
C GLU A 435 -12.14 -35.74 19.57
N GLY A 436 -12.56 -36.97 19.89
CA GLY A 436 -13.65 -37.69 19.20
C GLY A 436 -13.37 -38.08 17.74
N ILE A 437 -12.23 -37.64 17.19
CA ILE A 437 -11.87 -37.80 15.78
C ILE A 437 -11.48 -39.23 15.40
N LEU A 438 -10.92 -40.00 16.34
CA LEU A 438 -10.37 -41.33 16.08
C LEU A 438 -11.44 -42.30 15.55
N ASN A 439 -12.66 -42.22 16.07
CA ASN A 439 -13.75 -43.07 15.60
C ASN A 439 -14.16 -42.71 14.16
N GLU A 440 -14.30 -41.42 13.84
CA GLU A 440 -14.69 -41.01 12.48
C GLU A 440 -13.60 -41.30 11.44
N ILE A 441 -12.34 -40.97 11.76
CA ILE A 441 -11.23 -41.21 10.84
C ILE A 441 -10.94 -42.70 10.64
N SER A 442 -11.38 -43.55 11.57
CA SER A 442 -11.19 -44.99 11.48
C SER A 442 -11.84 -45.61 10.25
N TYR A 443 -12.90 -44.99 9.71
CA TYR A 443 -13.65 -45.50 8.57
C TYR A 443 -13.17 -44.99 7.21
N ILE A 444 -12.35 -43.94 7.17
CA ILE A 444 -11.94 -43.29 5.92
C ILE A 444 -10.78 -44.05 5.29
N LYS A 445 -10.87 -44.44 4.01
CA LYS A 445 -9.80 -45.19 3.33
C LYS A 445 -8.72 -44.25 2.78
N PHE A 446 -7.87 -43.71 3.66
CA PHE A 446 -6.78 -42.79 3.27
C PHE A 446 -5.38 -43.40 3.40
N ILE A 447 -5.24 -44.57 4.03
CA ILE A 447 -3.93 -45.17 4.32
C ILE A 447 -3.49 -46.00 3.12
N VAL A 448 -2.28 -45.77 2.62
CA VAL A 448 -1.72 -46.66 1.59
C VAL A 448 -1.33 -47.99 2.25
N PRO A 449 -1.90 -49.13 1.82
CA PRO A 449 -1.63 -50.42 2.43
C PRO A 449 -0.16 -50.84 2.25
N CYS A 450 0.34 -51.61 3.21
CA CYS A 450 1.67 -52.19 3.09
C CYS A 450 1.68 -53.21 1.95
N GLN A 451 2.62 -53.05 1.01
CA GLN A 451 2.81 -54.01 -0.07
C GLN A 451 3.52 -55.24 0.49
N ILE A 452 2.89 -56.39 0.32
CA ILE A 452 3.48 -57.67 0.73
C ILE A 452 4.56 -58.06 -0.28
N ILE A 453 5.64 -58.66 0.24
CA ILE A 453 6.76 -59.19 -0.55
C ILE A 453 6.29 -60.10 -1.69
N ASP A 454 6.93 -59.93 -2.85
CA ASP A 454 6.48 -60.47 -4.14
C ASP A 454 6.18 -61.97 -4.14
N TRP A 455 6.94 -62.78 -3.39
CA TRP A 455 6.72 -64.23 -3.39
C TRP A 455 5.39 -64.64 -2.74
N LYS A 456 4.87 -63.89 -1.76
CA LYS A 456 3.56 -64.16 -1.16
C LYS A 456 2.44 -63.81 -2.12
N ASN A 457 2.58 -62.70 -2.87
CA ASN A 457 1.66 -62.33 -3.95
C ASN A 457 1.63 -63.37 -5.09
N LYS A 458 2.74 -64.06 -5.34
CA LYS A 458 2.79 -65.19 -6.29
C LYS A 458 2.01 -66.42 -5.81
N ILE A 459 1.86 -66.61 -4.50
CA ILE A 459 1.08 -67.71 -3.92
C ILE A 459 -0.41 -67.34 -3.94
N PHE A 460 -0.76 -66.19 -3.37
CA PHE A 460 -2.13 -65.69 -3.40
C PHE A 460 -2.11 -64.17 -3.34
N PRO A 461 -2.88 -63.47 -4.19
CA PRO A 461 -2.88 -62.02 -4.24
C PRO A 461 -3.34 -61.42 -2.90
N GLN A 462 -2.63 -60.40 -2.43
CA GLN A 462 -3.09 -59.62 -1.29
C GLN A 462 -4.50 -59.06 -1.55
N LYS A 463 -5.32 -58.96 -0.50
CA LYS A 463 -6.61 -58.27 -0.59
C LYS A 463 -6.38 -56.85 -1.12
N HIS A 464 -6.92 -56.57 -2.31
CA HIS A 464 -6.55 -55.39 -3.07
C HIS A 464 -7.55 -54.25 -2.85
N ASP A 465 -7.17 -53.32 -1.99
CA ASP A 465 -7.74 -51.98 -1.92
C ASP A 465 -6.62 -50.97 -2.23
N LEU A 466 -6.91 -49.93 -3.01
CA LEU A 466 -5.93 -48.87 -3.33
C LEU A 466 -5.48 -48.12 -2.08
N THR A 467 -6.43 -47.87 -1.18
CA THR A 467 -6.24 -47.29 0.14
C THR A 467 -7.13 -48.01 1.14
N VAL A 468 -6.71 -48.07 2.40
CA VAL A 468 -7.41 -48.76 3.48
C VAL A 468 -7.70 -47.79 4.64
N CYS A 469 -8.67 -48.14 5.46
CA CYS A 469 -9.01 -47.42 6.69
C CYS A 469 -8.35 -48.09 7.90
N TYR A 470 -8.40 -47.46 9.08
CA TYR A 470 -7.82 -48.09 10.29
C TYR A 470 -8.68 -49.23 10.83
N ARG A 471 -9.99 -49.10 10.73
CA ARG A 471 -10.93 -50.03 11.34
C ARG A 471 -10.80 -51.41 10.71
N GLU A 472 -10.70 -52.43 11.56
CA GLU A 472 -10.53 -53.83 11.18
C GLU A 472 -9.22 -54.14 10.41
N SER A 473 -8.31 -53.17 10.31
CA SER A 473 -7.01 -53.37 9.69
C SER A 473 -6.01 -54.01 10.64
N VAL A 474 -5.07 -54.75 10.07
CA VAL A 474 -4.03 -55.50 10.77
C VAL A 474 -2.65 -54.91 10.45
N PRO A 475 -1.76 -54.72 11.43
CA PRO A 475 -0.39 -54.25 11.20
C PRO A 475 0.45 -55.18 10.32
N SER A 476 1.42 -54.63 9.58
CA SER A 476 2.26 -55.38 8.66
C SER A 476 3.07 -56.51 9.30
N TYR A 477 3.51 -56.39 10.55
CA TYR A 477 4.20 -57.48 11.26
C TYR A 477 3.33 -58.73 11.51
N LYS A 478 1.99 -58.64 11.34
CA LYS A 478 1.04 -59.77 11.42
C LYS A 478 0.49 -60.18 10.06
N ALA A 479 0.97 -59.58 8.97
CA ALA A 479 0.43 -59.83 7.65
C ALA A 479 0.51 -61.30 7.24
N ASP A 480 1.53 -62.02 7.71
CA ASP A 480 1.78 -63.44 7.46
C ASP A 480 0.65 -64.37 7.90
N LEU A 481 -0.29 -63.87 8.70
CA LEU A 481 -1.44 -64.63 9.19
C LEU A 481 -2.73 -64.31 8.44
N CYS A 482 -2.75 -63.28 7.59
CA CYS A 482 -4.00 -62.75 7.05
C CYS A 482 -3.90 -61.90 5.77
N TRP A 483 -2.78 -61.90 5.03
CA TRP A 483 -2.59 -60.99 3.89
C TRP A 483 -3.63 -61.17 2.76
N THR A 484 -4.27 -62.34 2.69
CA THR A 484 -5.30 -62.63 1.68
C THR A 484 -6.71 -62.22 2.11
N THR A 485 -6.92 -61.86 3.38
CA THR A 485 -8.26 -61.66 3.98
C THR A 485 -8.42 -60.33 4.70
N CYS A 486 -7.34 -59.77 5.24
CA CYS A 486 -7.34 -58.54 6.01
C CYS A 486 -6.69 -57.38 5.26
N ASN A 487 -7.10 -56.16 5.62
CA ASN A 487 -6.43 -54.93 5.20
C ASN A 487 -5.13 -54.79 6.00
N ILE A 488 -4.01 -54.62 5.30
CA ILE A 488 -2.68 -54.54 5.94
C ILE A 488 -2.21 -53.09 5.97
N ILE A 489 -2.11 -52.52 7.16
CA ILE A 489 -1.58 -51.16 7.35
C ILE A 489 -0.06 -51.21 7.61
N PRO A 490 0.70 -50.20 7.16
CA PRO A 490 2.13 -50.09 7.48
C PRO A 490 2.35 -49.99 8.99
N ASP A 491 3.45 -50.55 9.51
CA ASP A 491 3.77 -50.46 10.95
C ASP A 491 3.83 -49.01 11.45
N LYS A 492 4.33 -48.08 10.61
CA LYS A 492 4.37 -46.65 10.93
C LYS A 492 2.99 -45.99 11.07
N ALA A 493 1.92 -46.67 10.65
CA ALA A 493 0.54 -46.24 10.82
C ALA A 493 -0.09 -46.73 12.12
N LYS A 494 0.56 -47.65 12.84
CA LYS A 494 0.15 -48.00 14.20
C LYS A 494 0.73 -46.98 15.20
N PRO A 495 -0.03 -46.50 16.19
CA PRO A 495 0.51 -45.64 17.25
C PRO A 495 1.61 -46.38 18.04
N TYR A 496 2.85 -45.86 17.98
CA TYR A 496 4.01 -46.39 18.72
C TYR A 496 4.69 -45.34 19.61
N TYR A 497 4.06 -44.20 19.88
CA TYR A 497 4.72 -43.08 20.58
C TYR A 497 4.49 -43.09 22.11
N SER A 498 5.61 -43.00 22.85
CA SER A 498 5.79 -42.74 24.29
C SER A 498 5.67 -43.92 25.28
N GLN A 499 6.24 -43.74 26.47
CA GLN A 499 6.33 -44.70 27.59
C GLN A 499 4.97 -45.07 28.23
N ASP A 500 3.84 -44.56 27.72
CA ASP A 500 2.50 -44.75 28.28
C ASP A 500 1.68 -45.78 27.48
N HIS A 501 1.73 -47.04 27.94
CA HIS A 501 1.01 -48.16 27.34
C HIS A 501 -0.51 -48.03 27.38
N LYS A 502 -1.08 -47.31 28.37
CA LYS A 502 -2.55 -47.18 28.49
C LYS A 502 -3.10 -46.27 27.41
N LYS A 503 -2.42 -45.16 27.15
CA LYS A 503 -2.74 -44.24 26.06
C LYS A 503 -2.67 -44.92 24.70
N GLN A 504 -1.63 -45.73 24.48
CA GLN A 504 -1.48 -46.49 23.24
C GLN A 504 -2.66 -47.45 23.00
N GLN A 505 -3.06 -48.19 24.03
CA GLN A 505 -4.16 -49.14 23.93
C GLN A 505 -5.51 -48.45 23.69
N SER A 506 -5.74 -47.30 24.31
CA SER A 506 -6.90 -46.44 24.07
C SER A 506 -6.99 -46.02 22.59
N VAL A 507 -5.93 -45.43 22.03
CA VAL A 507 -5.92 -44.95 20.64
C VAL A 507 -6.09 -46.11 19.64
N VAL A 508 -5.39 -47.23 19.85
CA VAL A 508 -5.52 -48.43 19.00
C VAL A 508 -6.96 -48.96 19.03
N SER A 509 -7.59 -48.99 20.20
CA SER A 509 -8.98 -49.43 20.37
C SER A 509 -9.97 -48.49 19.66
N GLN A 510 -9.79 -47.18 19.80
CA GLN A 510 -10.68 -46.19 19.17
C GLN A 510 -10.57 -46.16 17.65
N LEU A 511 -9.36 -46.39 17.11
CA LEU A 511 -9.12 -46.55 15.67
C LEU A 511 -9.63 -47.89 15.13
N GLY A 512 -10.01 -48.84 16.01
CA GLY A 512 -10.45 -50.17 15.61
C GLY A 512 -9.36 -51.01 14.95
N ILE A 513 -8.08 -50.73 15.22
CA ILE A 513 -6.95 -51.50 14.68
C ILE A 513 -6.87 -52.82 15.45
N LEU A 514 -6.78 -53.92 14.71
CA LEU A 514 -6.73 -55.26 15.29
C LEU A 514 -5.28 -55.62 15.65
N ASN A 515 -5.01 -55.81 16.95
CA ASN A 515 -3.69 -56.28 17.41
C ASN A 515 -3.39 -57.70 16.92
N GLU A 516 -4.43 -58.52 16.78
CA GLU A 516 -4.40 -59.87 16.22
C GLU A 516 -5.49 -60.01 15.15
N PRO A 517 -5.22 -60.71 14.04
CA PRO A 517 -6.24 -60.94 13.03
C PRO A 517 -7.39 -61.79 13.59
N PRO A 518 -8.65 -61.57 13.16
CA PRO A 518 -9.78 -62.37 13.61
C PRO A 518 -9.58 -63.85 13.23
N PHE A 519 -9.91 -64.76 14.14
CA PHE A 519 -9.73 -66.21 13.93
C PHE A 519 -10.37 -66.71 12.62
N ARG A 520 -11.56 -66.21 12.28
CA ARG A 520 -12.23 -66.53 11.01
C ARG A 520 -11.43 -66.06 9.79
N SER A 521 -10.80 -64.90 9.86
CA SER A 521 -9.95 -64.37 8.78
C SER A 521 -8.67 -65.19 8.63
N VAL A 522 -8.12 -65.72 9.73
CA VAL A 522 -6.96 -66.63 9.71
C VAL A 522 -7.34 -67.98 9.11
N ILE A 523 -8.49 -68.57 9.49
CA ILE A 523 -8.98 -69.81 8.88
C ILE A 523 -9.15 -69.63 7.38
N SER A 524 -9.85 -68.55 6.98
CA SER A 524 -10.10 -68.25 5.57
C SER A 524 -8.80 -68.01 4.80
N HIS A 525 -7.83 -67.37 5.45
CA HIS A 525 -6.50 -67.16 4.89
C HIS A 525 -5.74 -68.47 4.64
N VAL A 526 -5.74 -69.37 5.63
CA VAL A 526 -5.14 -70.70 5.50
C VAL A 526 -5.84 -71.51 4.41
N GLN A 527 -7.18 -71.45 4.35
CA GLN A 527 -7.96 -72.09 3.29
C GLN A 527 -7.56 -71.57 1.90
N ASN A 528 -7.51 -70.25 1.70
CA ASN A 528 -7.09 -69.64 0.44
C ASN A 528 -5.71 -70.12 -0.04
N ILE A 529 -4.74 -70.20 0.88
CA ILE A 529 -3.39 -70.69 0.56
C ILE A 529 -3.43 -72.19 0.25
N CYS A 530 -4.05 -72.99 1.13
CA CYS A 530 -4.12 -74.44 0.98
C CYS A 530 -4.81 -74.83 -0.32
N ASP A 531 -5.85 -74.12 -0.75
CA ASP A 531 -6.57 -74.43 -1.98
C ASP A 531 -5.72 -74.13 -3.22
N VAL A 532 -4.97 -73.02 -3.24
CA VAL A 532 -4.00 -72.77 -4.31
C VAL A 532 -2.87 -73.81 -4.32
N LEU A 533 -2.37 -74.20 -3.15
CA LEU A 533 -1.33 -75.22 -3.03
C LEU A 533 -1.83 -76.61 -3.46
N LYS A 534 -3.07 -76.98 -3.14
CA LYS A 534 -3.71 -78.21 -3.64
C LYS A 534 -3.86 -78.17 -5.16
N VAL A 535 -4.37 -77.07 -5.73
CA VAL A 535 -4.54 -76.91 -7.18
C VAL A 535 -3.19 -77.02 -7.91
N SER A 536 -2.15 -76.37 -7.37
CA SER A 536 -0.80 -76.44 -7.94
C SER A 536 -0.17 -77.83 -7.83
N GLN A 537 -0.39 -78.56 -6.73
CA GLN A 537 0.00 -79.97 -6.58
C GLN A 537 -0.75 -80.91 -7.53
N THR A 538 -2.06 -80.76 -7.70
CA THR A 538 -2.80 -81.54 -8.71
C THR A 538 -2.33 -81.21 -10.12
N ARG A 539 -2.02 -79.95 -10.45
CA ARG A 539 -1.47 -79.56 -11.77
C ARG A 539 -0.08 -80.13 -12.02
N THR A 540 0.80 -80.19 -11.02
CA THR A 540 2.12 -80.82 -11.15
C THR A 540 2.03 -82.35 -11.18
N SER A 541 1.13 -82.98 -10.41
CA SER A 541 0.87 -84.42 -10.50
C SER A 541 0.23 -84.83 -11.83
N SER A 542 -0.73 -84.05 -12.38
CA SER A 542 -1.29 -84.28 -13.73
C SER A 542 -0.26 -84.03 -14.83
N ARG A 543 0.66 -83.07 -14.66
CA ARG A 543 1.79 -82.88 -15.59
C ARG A 543 2.77 -84.06 -15.50
N MET A 544 3.14 -84.51 -14.31
CA MET A 544 4.04 -85.66 -14.15
C MET A 544 3.41 -86.97 -14.64
N GLN A 545 2.09 -87.14 -14.52
CA GLN A 545 1.36 -88.25 -15.13
C GLN A 545 1.16 -88.13 -16.65
N ALA A 546 1.24 -86.92 -17.23
CA ALA A 546 1.22 -86.71 -18.68
C ALA A 546 2.62 -86.84 -19.32
N PHE A 547 3.68 -86.92 -18.51
CA PHE A 547 5.06 -87.15 -18.92
C PHE A 547 5.60 -88.54 -18.49
N SER A 548 4.75 -89.39 -17.92
CA SER A 548 4.95 -90.84 -17.74
C SER A 548 4.06 -91.58 -18.73
#